data_AF-A0AAW2XFM1-F1
#
_entry.id   AF-A0AAW2XFM1-F1
#
_cell.length_a   1.000
_cell.length_b   1.000
_cell.length_c   1.000
_cell.angle_alpha   90.00
_cell.angle_beta   90.00
_cell.angle_gamma   90.00
#
_symmetry.space_group_name_H-M   'P 1'
#
loop_
_entity.id
_entity.type
_entity.pdbx_description
1 polymer ?
#
loop_
_entity_poly.entity_id
_entity_poly.type
_entity_poly.pdbx_seq_one_letter_code
_entity_poly.pdbx_strand_id
1 'polypeptide(L)'
;MENYSWGQSIQEVYINVSVPPGTKPAFITVLIKKNRITIGIKNQDPIIDDDLFSGVIVDESFWSLEDKKTVTVLMTKQDRMDWWKSLLKGGPVIDTEMVETGPSKLSELDVETRSALEKMLFDRKQKALGLPTSGQIINEELTKKLIAQNPIIDYSGKDFMKGAAE
;
A
#
# COMPACT_ATOMS: atom_id res chain seq x y z
N MET A 1 14.61 -16.12 13.74
CA MET A 1 14.88 -14.69 13.47
C MET A 1 14.44 -14.45 12.05
N GLU A 2 13.54 -13.51 11.83
CA GLU A 2 13.09 -13.17 10.48
C GLU A 2 14.29 -12.64 9.69
N ASN A 3 14.62 -13.27 8.56
CA ASN A 3 15.80 -12.92 7.76
C ASN A 3 15.62 -11.61 6.97
N TYR A 4 14.51 -10.93 7.17
CA TYR A 4 14.20 -9.66 6.53
C TYR A 4 13.36 -8.78 7.46
N SER A 5 13.36 -7.49 7.15
CA SER A 5 12.47 -6.49 7.72
C SER A 5 11.85 -5.70 6.57
N TRP A 6 10.70 -5.09 6.81
CA TRP A 6 10.07 -4.22 5.82
C TRP A 6 9.40 -3.05 6.50
N GLY A 7 9.21 -1.99 5.75
CA GLY A 7 8.36 -0.88 6.11
C GLY A 7 7.83 -0.20 4.86
N GLN A 8 7.13 0.91 5.03
CA GLN A 8 6.48 1.59 3.93
C GLN A 8 6.35 3.09 4.19
N SER A 9 6.19 3.84 3.10
CA SER A 9 5.55 5.15 3.08
C SER A 9 4.16 5.01 2.44
N ILE A 10 3.45 6.11 2.22
CA ILE A 10 2.18 6.06 1.49
C ILE A 10 2.37 5.60 0.04
N GLN A 11 3.51 5.92 -0.59
CA GLN A 11 3.77 5.63 -2.00
C GLN A 11 4.65 4.40 -2.23
N GLU A 12 5.44 4.00 -1.24
CA GLU A 12 6.52 3.02 -1.42
C GLU A 12 6.53 1.97 -0.32
N VAL A 13 7.12 0.81 -0.63
CA VAL A 13 7.45 -0.25 0.32
C VAL A 13 8.95 -0.51 0.23
N TYR A 14 9.61 -0.60 1.37
CA TYR A 14 11.03 -0.96 1.46
C TYR A 14 11.21 -2.27 2.21
N ILE A 15 12.09 -3.14 1.70
CA ILE A 15 12.43 -4.44 2.29
C ILE A 15 13.94 -4.50 2.46
N ASN A 16 14.39 -4.87 3.66
CA ASN A 16 15.80 -5.11 3.96
C ASN A 16 15.99 -6.59 4.29
N VAL A 17 16.80 -7.29 3.49
CA VAL A 17 17.11 -8.71 3.67
C VAL A 17 18.56 -8.87 4.06
N SER A 18 18.84 -9.54 5.19
CA SER A 18 20.21 -9.83 5.61
C SER A 18 20.77 -11.00 4.81
N VAL A 19 21.96 -10.82 4.25
CA VAL A 19 22.71 -11.85 3.52
C VAL A 19 24.10 -12.04 4.14
N PRO A 20 24.75 -13.21 3.94
CA PRO A 20 26.10 -13.45 4.48
C PRO A 20 27.09 -12.33 4.11
N PRO A 21 27.93 -11.85 5.04
CA PRO A 21 28.91 -10.80 4.75
C PRO A 21 29.84 -11.18 3.60
N GLY A 22 30.07 -10.24 2.68
CA GLY A 22 30.90 -10.45 1.50
C GLY A 22 30.15 -11.04 0.31
N THR A 23 28.83 -11.18 0.40
CA THR A 23 27.97 -11.55 -0.74
C THR A 23 28.22 -10.58 -1.91
N LYS A 24 28.31 -11.12 -3.12
CA LYS A 24 28.47 -10.31 -4.35
C LYS A 24 27.11 -10.17 -5.03
N PRO A 25 26.84 -9.04 -5.71
CA PRO A 25 25.58 -8.83 -6.45
C PRO A 25 25.27 -9.95 -7.44
N ALA A 26 26.29 -10.54 -8.06
CA ALA A 26 26.14 -11.64 -9.02
C ALA A 26 25.50 -12.92 -8.42
N PHE A 27 25.53 -13.09 -7.10
CA PHE A 27 24.92 -14.23 -6.39
C PHE A 27 23.53 -13.91 -5.84
N ILE A 28 23.03 -12.70 -6.04
CA ILE A 28 21.71 -12.30 -5.54
C ILE A 28 20.68 -12.47 -6.66
N THR A 29 19.51 -12.96 -6.28
CA THR A 29 18.32 -12.99 -7.13
C THR A 29 17.28 -12.08 -6.49
N VAL A 30 16.91 -11.01 -7.20
CA VAL A 30 15.73 -10.18 -6.88
C VAL A 30 14.86 -10.13 -8.13
N LEU A 31 13.65 -10.67 -8.04
CA LEU A 31 12.65 -10.63 -9.09
C LEU A 31 11.42 -9.90 -8.56
N ILE A 32 11.17 -8.72 -9.11
CA ILE A 32 10.01 -7.90 -8.79
C ILE A 32 9.01 -8.07 -9.92
N LYS A 33 7.82 -8.57 -9.61
CA LYS A 33 6.68 -8.63 -10.52
C LYS A 33 5.55 -7.81 -9.91
N LYS A 34 4.59 -7.41 -10.74
CA LYS A 34 3.45 -6.58 -10.35
C LYS A 34 2.83 -6.97 -9.00
N ASN A 35 2.60 -8.27 -8.76
CA ASN A 35 1.96 -8.77 -7.54
C ASN A 35 2.78 -9.86 -6.82
N ARG A 36 4.08 -10.00 -7.10
CA ARG A 36 4.92 -11.08 -6.53
C ARG A 36 6.35 -10.61 -6.40
N ILE A 37 7.03 -11.04 -5.34
CA ILE A 37 8.45 -10.77 -5.15
C ILE A 37 9.20 -12.05 -4.80
N THR A 38 10.38 -12.20 -5.40
CA THR A 38 11.33 -13.25 -5.06
C THR A 38 12.68 -12.61 -4.69
N ILE A 39 13.19 -12.88 -3.50
CA ILE A 39 14.49 -12.41 -3.01
C ILE A 39 15.26 -13.59 -2.42
N GLY A 40 16.50 -13.79 -2.85
CA GLY A 40 17.35 -14.84 -2.29
C GLY A 40 18.76 -14.87 -2.85
N ILE A 41 19.52 -15.88 -2.45
CA ILE A 41 20.85 -16.17 -2.97
C ILE A 41 20.71 -17.26 -4.04
N LYS A 42 21.40 -17.11 -5.17
CA LYS A 42 21.41 -18.09 -6.27
C LYS A 42 21.78 -19.47 -5.73
N ASN A 43 21.07 -20.49 -6.20
CA ASN A 43 21.25 -21.90 -5.82
C ASN A 43 20.99 -22.19 -4.32
N GLN A 44 20.25 -21.32 -3.63
CA GLN A 44 19.72 -21.57 -2.29
C GLN A 44 18.21 -21.37 -2.30
N ASP A 45 17.54 -21.82 -1.24
CA ASP A 45 16.12 -21.51 -1.05
C ASP A 45 15.93 -19.99 -0.96
N PRO A 46 14.91 -19.44 -1.63
CA PRO A 46 14.63 -18.02 -1.57
C PRO A 46 14.24 -17.61 -0.15
N ILE A 47 14.69 -16.43 0.25
CA ILE A 47 14.35 -15.83 1.55
C ILE A 47 12.91 -15.34 1.53
N ILE A 48 12.47 -14.80 0.39
CA ILE A 48 11.08 -14.42 0.11
C ILE A 48 10.75 -14.96 -1.28
N ASP A 49 9.64 -15.66 -1.43
CA ASP A 49 9.07 -16.02 -2.73
C ASP A 49 7.54 -16.15 -2.64
N ASP A 50 6.86 -15.00 -2.64
CA ASP A 50 5.42 -14.96 -2.39
C ASP A 50 4.74 -13.77 -3.07
N ASP A 51 3.42 -13.81 -3.09
CA ASP A 51 2.57 -12.76 -3.60
C ASP A 51 2.58 -11.53 -2.68
N LEU A 52 2.76 -10.35 -3.29
CA LEU A 52 2.67 -9.06 -2.63
C LEU A 52 1.23 -8.78 -2.21
N PHE A 53 1.07 -8.02 -1.11
CA PHE A 53 -0.23 -7.59 -0.62
C PHE A 53 -1.05 -6.86 -1.69
N SER A 54 -0.42 -5.96 -2.45
CA SER A 54 -1.03 -5.23 -3.57
C SER A 54 -0.03 -5.02 -4.71
N GLY A 55 -0.50 -4.42 -5.79
CA GLY A 55 0.29 -4.18 -7.00
C GLY A 55 1.39 -3.13 -6.82
N VAL A 56 2.52 -3.33 -7.51
CA VAL A 56 3.63 -2.37 -7.61
C VAL A 56 3.92 -1.98 -9.05
N ILE A 57 4.50 -0.80 -9.24
CA ILE A 57 5.02 -0.30 -10.52
C ILE A 57 6.45 -0.83 -10.68
N VAL A 58 6.59 -1.93 -11.42
CA VAL A 58 7.86 -2.67 -11.55
C VAL A 58 8.99 -1.79 -12.09
N ASP A 59 8.70 -0.96 -13.10
CA ASP A 59 9.69 -0.09 -13.74
C ASP A 59 10.20 1.04 -12.83
N GLU A 60 9.47 1.35 -11.76
CA GLU A 60 9.85 2.33 -10.74
C GLU A 60 10.40 1.66 -9.47
N SER A 61 10.56 0.33 -9.48
CA SER A 61 11.07 -0.44 -8.35
C SER A 61 12.52 -0.84 -8.58
N PHE A 62 13.36 -0.76 -7.56
CA PHE A 62 14.77 -1.10 -7.67
C PHE A 62 15.28 -1.81 -6.42
N TRP A 63 16.47 -2.41 -6.56
CA TRP A 63 17.15 -3.05 -5.43
C TRP A 63 18.64 -2.71 -5.46
N SER A 64 19.27 -2.76 -4.30
CA SER A 64 20.69 -2.55 -4.11
C SER A 64 21.24 -3.55 -3.10
N LEU A 65 22.57 -3.74 -3.13
CA LEU A 65 23.30 -4.47 -2.11
C LEU A 65 24.17 -3.47 -1.35
N GLU A 66 23.85 -3.25 -0.08
CA GLU A 66 24.57 -2.36 0.81
C GLU A 66 25.56 -3.15 1.66
N ASP A 67 26.78 -2.61 1.82
CA ASP A 67 27.86 -3.17 2.64
C ASP A 67 28.22 -4.65 2.36
N LYS A 68 27.80 -5.20 1.21
CA LYS A 68 27.91 -6.63 0.87
C LYS A 68 27.25 -7.57 1.90
N LYS A 69 26.23 -7.08 2.62
CA LYS A 69 25.55 -7.83 3.70
C LYS A 69 24.03 -7.58 3.77
N THR A 70 23.52 -6.52 3.13
CA THR A 70 22.08 -6.19 3.19
C THR A 70 21.55 -5.93 1.78
N VAL A 71 20.52 -6.67 1.38
CA VAL A 71 19.78 -6.39 0.16
C VAL A 71 18.63 -5.45 0.50
N THR A 72 18.66 -4.25 -0.06
CA THR A 72 17.59 -3.26 0.07
C THR A 72 16.76 -3.30 -1.19
N VAL A 73 15.44 -3.44 -1.07
CA VAL A 73 14.48 -3.37 -2.18
C VAL A 73 13.52 -2.23 -1.91
N LEU A 74 13.38 -1.33 -2.89
CA LEU A 74 12.37 -0.28 -2.89
C LEU A 74 11.35 -0.59 -4.00
N MET A 75 10.07 -0.66 -3.64
CA MET A 75 8.98 -0.86 -4.58
C MET A 75 7.99 0.29 -4.53
N THR A 76 7.69 0.87 -5.69
CA THR A 76 6.63 1.88 -5.80
C THR A 76 5.27 1.21 -5.89
N LYS A 77 4.35 1.57 -5.00
CA LYS A 77 2.99 1.04 -5.00
C LYS A 77 2.25 1.50 -6.25
N GLN A 78 1.44 0.61 -6.81
CA GLN A 78 0.54 0.97 -7.89
C GLN A 78 -0.58 1.90 -7.40
N ASP A 79 -1.11 1.64 -6.19
CA ASP A 79 -1.99 2.57 -5.48
C ASP A 79 -1.15 3.37 -4.48
N ARG A 80 -0.88 4.63 -4.82
CA ARG A 80 -0.06 5.55 -4.02
C ARG A 80 -0.85 6.22 -2.89
N MET A 81 -2.06 5.74 -2.59
CA MET A 81 -2.87 6.18 -1.45
C MET A 81 -3.22 5.03 -0.49
N ASP A 82 -2.70 3.82 -0.71
CA ASP A 82 -3.01 2.65 0.10
C ASP A 82 -1.89 2.29 1.09
N TRP A 83 -2.30 1.93 2.31
CA TRP A 83 -1.40 1.51 3.37
C TRP A 83 -1.47 -0.01 3.55
N TRP A 84 -0.37 -0.69 3.26
CA TRP A 84 -0.31 -2.14 3.26
C TRP A 84 -0.36 -2.67 4.69
N LYS A 85 -1.37 -3.50 4.99
CA LYS A 85 -1.49 -4.13 6.31
C LYS A 85 -0.51 -5.30 6.51
N SER A 86 0.06 -5.82 5.42
CA SER A 86 1.10 -6.85 5.41
C SER A 86 1.98 -6.67 4.18
N LEU A 87 3.20 -7.22 4.19
CA LEU A 87 4.05 -7.22 2.99
C LEU A 87 3.53 -8.19 1.92
N LEU A 88 3.17 -9.40 2.38
CA LEU A 88 2.78 -10.53 1.56
C LEU A 88 1.31 -10.88 1.82
N LYS A 89 0.65 -11.52 0.85
CA LYS A 89 -0.72 -12.00 1.02
C LYS A 89 -0.78 -13.08 2.09
N GLY A 90 -1.67 -12.94 3.06
CA GLY A 90 -1.80 -13.89 4.17
C GLY A 90 -0.61 -13.87 5.16
N GLY A 91 0.35 -12.98 4.96
CA GLY A 91 1.45 -12.76 5.91
C GLY A 91 0.98 -12.11 7.21
N PRO A 92 1.88 -12.01 8.21
CA PRO A 92 1.57 -11.36 9.47
C PRO A 92 1.10 -9.93 9.23
N VAL A 93 -0.06 -9.61 9.79
CA VAL A 93 -0.62 -8.27 9.73
C VAL A 93 0.15 -7.41 10.72
N ILE A 94 0.72 -6.31 10.25
CA ILE A 94 1.29 -5.30 11.14
C ILE A 94 0.14 -4.43 11.62
N ASP A 95 0.02 -4.24 12.93
CA ASP A 95 -0.81 -3.19 13.50
C ASP A 95 -0.22 -1.83 13.12
N THR A 96 -0.71 -1.31 12.01
CA THR A 96 -0.39 0.02 11.49
C THR A 96 -0.75 1.16 12.47
N GLU A 97 -1.38 0.84 13.60
CA GLU A 97 -1.68 1.76 14.70
C GLU A 97 -0.41 2.23 15.45
N MET A 98 0.68 1.44 15.48
CA MET A 98 1.88 1.77 16.26
C MET A 98 2.93 2.64 15.53
N VAL A 99 2.85 2.76 14.21
CA VAL A 99 3.79 3.61 13.44
C VAL A 99 3.43 5.11 13.61
N GLU A 100 2.25 5.40 14.18
CA GLU A 100 1.68 6.75 14.29
C GLU A 100 1.96 7.48 15.61
N THR A 101 2.56 6.86 16.65
CA THR A 101 2.75 7.56 17.94
C THR A 101 4.10 8.24 18.04
N GLY A 102 4.29 9.29 17.24
CA GLY A 102 5.44 10.18 17.38
C GLY A 102 5.15 11.56 16.78
N PRO A 103 4.62 12.52 17.55
CA PRO A 103 4.43 13.90 17.07
C PRO A 103 5.74 14.55 16.59
N SER A 104 6.87 13.98 16.97
CA SER A 104 8.23 14.45 16.69
C SER A 104 8.75 14.17 15.27
N LYS A 105 8.05 13.38 14.44
CA LYS A 105 8.47 13.09 13.04
C LYS A 105 7.56 13.71 11.97
N LEU A 106 6.43 14.31 12.35
CA LEU A 106 5.53 15.00 11.43
C LEU A 106 6.24 16.17 10.72
N SER A 107 7.15 16.87 11.42
CA SER A 107 7.90 18.02 10.90
C SER A 107 8.81 17.70 9.70
N GLU A 108 9.24 16.44 9.54
CA GLU A 108 10.16 16.00 8.48
C GLU A 108 9.44 15.44 7.24
N LEU A 109 8.13 15.22 7.33
CA LEU A 109 7.32 14.72 6.21
C LEU A 109 6.84 15.88 5.34
N ASP A 110 6.94 15.69 4.03
CA ASP A 110 6.44 16.56 2.98
C ASP A 110 4.91 16.78 3.09
N VAL A 111 4.43 17.91 2.57
CA VAL A 111 3.04 18.37 2.71
C VAL A 111 2.03 17.35 2.16
N GLU A 112 2.41 16.61 1.12
CA GLU A 112 1.56 15.60 0.49
C GLU A 112 1.39 14.36 1.38
N THR A 113 2.49 13.88 1.98
CA THR A 113 2.46 12.76 2.95
C THR A 113 1.62 13.07 4.19
N ARG A 114 1.67 14.31 4.70
CA ARG A 114 0.81 14.71 5.85
C ARG A 114 -0.67 14.68 5.50
N SER A 115 -1.05 15.22 4.35
CA SER A 115 -2.45 15.27 3.90
C SER A 115 -3.03 13.86 3.73
N ALA A 116 -2.26 12.93 3.16
CA ALA A 116 -2.67 11.55 3.03
C ALA A 116 -2.80 10.82 4.38
N LEU A 117 -1.86 11.05 5.31
CA LEU A 117 -1.93 10.51 6.67
C LEU A 117 -3.14 11.07 7.43
N GLU A 118 -3.40 12.37 7.37
CA GLU A 118 -4.57 13.01 7.98
C GLU A 118 -5.88 12.43 7.43
N LYS A 119 -5.96 12.24 6.12
CA LYS A 119 -7.11 11.60 5.48
C LYS A 119 -7.30 10.15 5.95
N MET A 120 -6.24 9.38 6.05
CA MET A 120 -6.30 7.99 6.52
C MET A 120 -6.72 7.91 7.99
N LEU A 121 -6.15 8.76 8.86
CA LEU A 121 -6.50 8.89 10.27
C LEU A 121 -7.98 9.28 10.42
N PHE A 122 -8.44 10.23 9.61
CA PHE A 122 -9.83 10.64 9.56
C PHE A 122 -10.74 9.48 9.15
N ASP A 123 -10.45 8.82 8.04
CA ASP A 123 -11.26 7.70 7.52
C ASP A 123 -11.34 6.53 8.51
N ARG A 124 -10.24 6.23 9.21
CA ARG A 124 -10.20 5.23 10.27
C ARG A 124 -11.07 5.61 11.45
N LYS A 125 -10.97 6.86 11.94
CA LYS A 125 -11.82 7.36 13.03
C LYS A 125 -13.29 7.33 12.65
N GLN A 126 -13.63 7.76 11.44
CA GLN A 126 -15.00 7.72 10.92
C GLN A 126 -15.50 6.27 10.87
N LYS A 127 -14.74 5.34 10.30
CA LYS A 127 -15.11 3.92 10.20
C LYS A 127 -15.29 3.25 11.56
N ALA A 128 -14.43 3.55 12.55
CA ALA A 128 -14.57 3.04 13.92
C ALA A 128 -15.84 3.56 14.61
N LEU A 129 -16.27 4.78 14.25
CA LEU A 129 -17.50 5.39 14.74
C LEU A 129 -18.73 5.03 13.88
N GLY A 130 -18.58 4.22 12.84
CA GLY A 130 -19.66 3.89 11.88
C GLY A 130 -20.11 5.08 11.02
N LEU A 131 -19.28 6.11 10.92
CA LEU A 131 -19.52 7.35 10.18
C LEU A 131 -18.85 7.29 8.79
N PRO A 132 -19.31 8.11 7.82
CA PRO A 132 -18.81 8.08 6.45
C PRO A 132 -17.35 8.54 6.34
N THR A 133 -16.57 7.84 5.50
CA THR A 133 -15.19 8.21 5.19
C THR A 133 -15.13 9.46 4.29
N SER A 134 -13.97 10.09 4.19
CA SER A 134 -13.71 11.23 3.31
C SER A 134 -14.15 10.97 1.85
N GLY A 135 -13.89 9.77 1.32
CA GLY A 135 -14.37 9.38 0.00
C GLY A 135 -15.89 9.30 -0.12
N GLN A 136 -16.56 8.80 0.93
CA GLN A 136 -18.03 8.73 0.98
C GLN A 136 -18.66 10.12 1.12
N ILE A 137 -18.08 10.99 1.94
CA ILE A 137 -18.51 12.40 2.10
C ILE A 137 -18.41 13.14 0.76
N ILE A 138 -17.27 13.03 0.07
CA ILE A 138 -17.08 13.65 -1.25
C ILE A 138 -18.11 13.12 -2.25
N ASN A 139 -18.35 11.81 -2.27
CA ASN A 139 -19.32 11.20 -3.17
C ASN A 139 -20.76 11.66 -2.87
N GLU A 140 -21.13 11.78 -1.59
CA GLU A 140 -22.42 12.32 -1.17
C GLU A 140 -22.60 13.80 -1.57
N GLU A 141 -21.55 14.62 -1.40
CA GLU A 141 -21.59 16.03 -1.82
C GLU A 141 -21.74 16.18 -3.34
N LEU A 142 -20.99 15.39 -4.11
CA LEU A 142 -21.11 15.36 -5.58
C LEU A 142 -22.52 14.92 -6.00
N THR A 143 -23.06 13.89 -5.36
CA THR A 143 -24.42 13.39 -5.61
C THR A 143 -25.45 14.48 -5.30
N LYS A 144 -25.36 15.15 -4.15
CA LYS A 144 -26.25 16.28 -3.79
C LYS A 144 -26.17 17.43 -4.79
N LYS A 145 -24.97 17.77 -5.26
CA LYS A 145 -24.75 18.84 -6.24
C LYS A 145 -25.37 18.49 -7.60
N LEU A 146 -25.25 17.23 -8.03
CA LEU A 146 -25.87 16.75 -9.27
C LEU A 146 -27.40 16.77 -9.20
N ILE A 147 -27.99 16.36 -8.08
CA ILE A 147 -29.45 16.41 -7.85
C ILE A 147 -29.94 17.86 -7.87
N ALA A 148 -29.22 18.78 -7.23
CA ALA A 148 -29.58 20.21 -7.22
C ALA A 148 -29.48 20.87 -8.61
N GLN A 149 -28.58 20.40 -9.47
CA GLN A 149 -28.39 20.92 -10.83
C GLN A 149 -29.34 20.28 -11.86
N ASN A 150 -29.88 19.09 -11.59
CA ASN A 150 -30.83 18.39 -12.46
C ASN A 150 -32.03 17.86 -11.66
N PRO A 151 -32.94 18.73 -11.19
CA PRO A 151 -34.05 18.38 -10.30
C PRO A 151 -35.13 17.46 -10.91
N ILE A 152 -34.99 17.05 -12.18
CA ILE A 152 -35.93 16.12 -12.87
C ILE A 152 -35.53 14.65 -12.64
N ILE A 153 -34.29 14.36 -12.21
CA ILE A 153 -33.83 12.98 -12.02
C ILE A 153 -34.15 12.51 -10.59
N ASP A 154 -35.19 11.70 -10.45
CA ASP A 154 -35.53 10.99 -9.21
C ASP A 154 -34.56 9.82 -9.00
N TYR A 155 -33.68 9.93 -8.00
CA TYR A 155 -32.75 8.87 -7.59
C TYR A 155 -33.32 7.98 -6.47
N SER A 156 -34.64 7.93 -6.29
CA SER A 156 -35.31 6.95 -5.44
C SER A 156 -35.34 5.55 -6.08
N GLY A 157 -34.16 4.92 -6.19
CA GLY A 157 -33.90 3.48 -6.34
C GLY A 157 -35.02 2.52 -6.77
N LYS A 158 -35.70 2.73 -7.92
CA LYS A 158 -36.71 1.77 -8.42
C LYS A 158 -36.62 1.32 -9.88
N ASP A 159 -35.72 1.84 -10.73
CA ASP A 159 -35.71 1.48 -12.16
C ASP A 159 -34.50 0.66 -12.65
N PHE A 160 -33.84 -0.12 -11.79
CA PHE A 160 -32.77 -1.03 -12.22
C PHE A 160 -33.18 -2.50 -12.41
N MET A 161 -34.49 -2.83 -12.41
CA MET A 161 -34.95 -4.21 -12.61
C MET A 161 -36.11 -4.34 -13.61
N LYS A 162 -35.99 -3.74 -14.80
CA LYS A 162 -36.82 -4.16 -15.94
C LYS A 162 -36.14 -3.89 -17.28
N GLY A 163 -35.40 -4.89 -17.76
CA GLY A 163 -34.75 -4.83 -19.08
C GLY A 163 -33.84 -6.01 -19.38
N ALA A 164 -34.22 -7.22 -18.98
CA ALA A 164 -33.56 -8.45 -19.41
C ALA A 164 -34.60 -9.58 -19.50
N ALA A 165 -35.55 -9.42 -20.42
CA ALA A 165 -36.36 -10.51 -20.96
C ALA A 165 -37.09 -9.99 -22.21
N GLU A 166 -36.40 -10.09 -23.35
CA GLU A 166 -36.97 -10.52 -24.64
C GLU A 166 -35.83 -10.94 -25.57
#